data_AF-A0A1X1RND4-F1
#
_entry.id   AF-A0A1X1RND4-F1
#
_cell.length_a   1.000
_cell.length_b   1.000
_cell.length_c   1.000
_cell.angle_alpha   90.00
_cell.angle_beta   90.00
_cell.angle_gamma   90.00
#
_symmetry.space_group_name_H-M   'P 1'
#
loop_
_entity.id
_entity.type
_entity.pdbx_description
1 polymer ?
#
loop_
_entity_poly.entity_id
_entity_poly.type
_entity_poly.pdbx_seq_one_letter_code
_entity_poly.pdbx_strand_id
1 'polypeptide(L)'
;MSTTAKLRQGLTQRQLNMIAIGGVIGAGLFVGSGVVIGETGPAAFVTYALCGLLIVLVMRMLGEMAAANPATGSFADYARDALGDWAGFSVGWLYWYFWVIVVGFEAVAGGRVITYWFHAPLWVLSLILMVTMTATNLFSVSSFGEFEFWFAGIKVATIMVFLAVGSLFVVGLWPHHGTGFGNLVAHGGFFPHGIGTVFGAVAVVISAMVGAEVATIAAAETDNPERAVRRATKSVVARILVFYVGSVFLLAVIVPWNSTELGASPYVAALRTMGIPGAGHIMNAVVLTAVLSCLNSGLYTASRMLFVLAARHEAPVQFVKVSRRGVPYNAILGASVVGFLCVVMAWIAPGSVFVFLLKSSGAIVLFVYLLIALSQIVLRRRTPPERLRVKMWGFPALSILTLAGIVAVLVQMVFEHEARTQLFLSLLSWAVVLALYFVPKWWRGPAEPGGETPPTGKATRVLVLANKNVSGSELFDVLRRVDAKARADYFVCVPASPVDTGQAENTGPVYVFDATLQAAQQRLDTILSAMREMGLHAEGELGDYRPLRALAHAVRNFRPDQLVIAEGRSSWLRLGLVDKARSTYPIPVTHVVSREPAGVARR
;
A
#
# COMPACT_ATOMS: atom_id res chain seq x y z
N MET A 1 -33.54 5.02 11.21
CA MET A 1 -32.59 5.88 10.48
C MET A 1 -31.18 5.36 10.71
N SER A 2 -30.59 4.63 9.76
CA SER A 2 -29.23 4.11 9.89
C SER A 2 -28.22 5.22 9.53
N THR A 3 -27.60 5.80 10.54
CA THR A 3 -26.44 6.68 10.38
C THR A 3 -25.26 5.84 9.89
N THR A 4 -25.06 5.79 8.57
CA THR A 4 -23.81 5.33 7.97
C THR A 4 -22.67 6.16 8.57
N ALA A 5 -21.85 5.53 9.40
CA ALA A 5 -20.67 6.17 10.01
C ALA A 5 -19.72 6.59 8.89
N LYS A 6 -19.79 7.85 8.47
CA LYS A 6 -18.82 8.45 7.55
C LYS A 6 -17.51 8.64 8.31
N LEU A 7 -16.45 8.06 7.74
CA LEU A 7 -15.06 8.29 8.11
C LEU A 7 -14.75 9.80 8.20
N ARG A 8 -14.68 10.35 9.41
CA ARG A 8 -14.11 11.68 9.62
C ARG A 8 -12.59 11.57 9.56
N GLN A 9 -12.03 12.05 8.45
CA GLN A 9 -10.59 12.05 8.19
C GLN A 9 -9.87 12.95 9.20
N GLY A 10 -8.82 12.43 9.85
CA GLY A 10 -7.95 13.19 10.76
C GLY A 10 -7.00 14.18 10.07
N LEU A 11 -7.07 14.30 8.74
CA LEU A 11 -6.29 15.22 7.91
C LEU A 11 -7.19 16.30 7.33
N THR A 12 -6.75 17.55 7.41
CA THR A 12 -7.49 18.67 6.82
C THR A 12 -7.42 18.63 5.28
N GLN A 13 -8.40 19.24 4.60
CA GLN A 13 -8.42 19.27 3.14
C GLN A 13 -7.18 19.94 2.52
N ARG A 14 -6.60 20.93 3.22
CA ARG A 14 -5.34 21.58 2.82
C ARG A 14 -4.15 20.62 2.95
N GLN A 15 -4.07 19.87 4.03
CA GLN A 15 -3.04 18.83 4.22
C GLN A 15 -3.18 17.73 3.16
N LEU A 16 -4.40 17.23 2.91
CA LEU A 16 -4.65 16.23 1.86
C LEU A 16 -4.22 16.72 0.47
N ASN A 17 -4.52 17.96 0.11
CA ASN A 17 -4.09 18.53 -1.16
C ASN A 17 -2.57 18.67 -1.24
N MET A 18 -1.88 19.11 -0.18
CA MET A 18 -0.42 19.24 -0.19
C MET A 18 0.31 17.91 -0.13
N ILE A 19 -0.17 16.94 0.65
CA ILE A 19 0.31 15.55 0.63
C ILE A 19 0.16 15.00 -0.79
N ALA A 20 -1.03 15.21 -1.39
CA ALA A 20 -1.26 14.78 -2.76
C ALA A 20 -0.31 15.46 -3.74
N ILE A 21 0.01 16.76 -3.58
CA ILE A 21 0.88 17.54 -4.47
C ILE A 21 2.37 17.19 -4.30
N GLY A 22 2.90 17.24 -3.08
CA GLY A 22 4.33 17.13 -2.80
C GLY A 22 4.81 15.75 -2.37
N GLY A 23 3.93 14.86 -1.92
CA GLY A 23 4.31 13.50 -1.51
C GLY A 23 4.83 12.63 -2.66
N VAL A 24 4.53 13.01 -3.91
CA VAL A 24 5.03 12.35 -5.13
C VAL A 24 6.40 12.89 -5.56
N ILE A 25 6.88 13.99 -4.96
CA ILE A 25 8.17 14.60 -5.29
C ILE A 25 9.19 14.16 -4.23
N GLY A 26 9.95 13.11 -4.53
CA GLY A 26 11.00 12.57 -3.66
C GLY A 26 12.38 13.15 -3.94
N ALA A 27 13.38 12.69 -3.18
CA ALA A 27 14.78 13.02 -3.43
C ALA A 27 15.27 12.47 -4.79
N GLY A 28 14.61 11.43 -5.32
CA GLY A 28 14.88 10.85 -6.63
C GLY A 28 14.83 11.85 -7.79
N LEU A 29 14.00 12.89 -7.72
CA LEU A 29 14.03 13.96 -8.72
C LEU A 29 15.33 14.78 -8.64
N PHE A 30 15.75 15.17 -7.44
CA PHE A 30 16.87 16.10 -7.25
C PHE A 30 18.26 15.48 -7.36
N VAL A 31 18.37 14.18 -7.09
CA VAL A 31 19.62 13.42 -7.12
C VAL A 31 19.57 12.36 -8.23
N GLY A 32 18.50 11.57 -8.28
CA GLY A 32 18.37 10.47 -9.24
C GLY A 32 18.24 10.90 -10.69
N SER A 33 17.73 12.11 -10.98
CA SER A 33 17.65 12.60 -12.36
C SER A 33 19.03 12.76 -13.02
N GLY A 34 20.10 12.93 -12.25
CA GLY A 34 21.47 12.99 -12.78
C GLY A 34 21.90 11.66 -13.40
N VAL A 35 21.53 10.55 -12.76
CA VAL A 35 21.76 9.19 -13.29
C VAL A 35 20.99 9.00 -14.59
N VAL A 36 19.70 9.37 -14.61
CA VAL A 36 18.85 9.24 -15.80
C VAL A 36 19.36 10.11 -16.95
N ILE A 37 19.81 11.34 -16.67
CA ILE A 37 20.43 12.22 -17.67
C ILE A 37 21.72 11.62 -18.20
N GLY A 38 22.57 11.03 -17.34
CA GLY A 38 23.78 10.34 -17.77
C GLY A 38 23.53 9.13 -18.65
N GLU A 39 22.50 8.33 -18.35
CA GLU A 39 22.17 7.08 -19.07
C GLU A 39 21.42 7.32 -20.39
N THR A 40 20.53 8.32 -20.42
CA THR A 40 19.63 8.57 -21.56
C THR A 40 20.04 9.79 -22.38
N GLY A 41 21.00 10.57 -21.89
CA GLY A 41 21.41 11.82 -22.50
C GLY A 41 20.30 12.88 -22.45
N PRO A 42 20.23 13.76 -23.48
CA PRO A 42 19.21 14.79 -23.57
C PRO A 42 17.76 14.27 -23.54
N ALA A 43 17.55 13.02 -23.96
CA ALA A 43 16.24 12.37 -23.98
C ALA A 43 15.67 12.05 -22.58
N ALA A 44 16.36 12.35 -21.48
CA ALA A 44 15.90 12.08 -20.12
C ALA A 44 14.47 12.58 -19.85
N PHE A 45 14.13 13.80 -20.26
CA PHE A 45 12.78 14.33 -20.06
C PHE A 45 11.71 13.55 -20.84
N VAL A 46 12.06 12.88 -21.93
CA VAL A 46 11.18 11.96 -22.67
C VAL A 46 10.94 10.70 -21.84
N THR A 47 11.97 10.14 -21.21
CA THR A 47 11.82 9.04 -20.23
C THR A 47 10.85 9.41 -19.11
N TYR A 48 11.00 10.61 -18.53
CA TYR A 48 10.07 11.12 -17.51
C TYR A 48 8.64 11.30 -18.04
N ALA A 49 8.48 11.76 -19.29
CA ALA A 49 7.16 11.89 -19.90
C ALA A 49 6.49 10.54 -20.16
N LEU A 50 7.24 9.55 -20.67
CA LEU A 50 6.76 8.18 -20.90
C LEU A 50 6.37 7.50 -19.59
N CYS A 51 7.23 7.58 -18.58
CA CYS A 51 6.94 7.05 -17.25
C CYS A 51 5.71 7.75 -16.64
N GLY A 52 5.64 9.07 -16.76
CA GLY A 52 4.51 9.85 -16.29
C GLY A 52 3.19 9.48 -16.96
N LEU A 53 3.21 9.20 -18.27
CA LEU A 53 2.05 8.69 -19.00
C LEU A 53 1.58 7.34 -18.44
N LEU A 54 2.50 6.39 -18.22
CA LEU A 54 2.17 5.10 -17.60
C LEU A 54 1.50 5.28 -16.23
N ILE A 55 2.08 6.13 -15.37
CA ILE A 55 1.53 6.42 -14.03
C ILE A 55 0.11 6.99 -14.15
N VAL A 56 -0.12 7.97 -15.03
CA VAL A 56 -1.43 8.60 -15.21
C VAL A 56 -2.48 7.57 -15.66
N LEU A 57 -2.12 6.66 -16.57
CA LEU A 57 -3.02 5.61 -17.04
C LEU A 57 -3.33 4.60 -15.93
N VAL A 58 -2.33 4.14 -15.18
CA VAL A 58 -2.51 3.23 -14.02
C VAL A 58 -3.37 3.90 -12.94
N MET A 59 -3.14 5.17 -12.65
CA MET A 59 -3.99 5.92 -11.71
C MET A 59 -5.43 6.05 -12.19
N ARG A 60 -5.63 6.26 -13.50
CA ARG A 60 -6.99 6.30 -14.07
C ARG A 60 -7.69 4.94 -13.93
N MET A 61 -6.96 3.85 -14.10
CA MET A 61 -7.46 2.48 -13.88
C MET A 61 -7.86 2.24 -12.42
N LEU A 62 -7.00 2.62 -11.47
CA LEU A 62 -7.31 2.55 -10.04
C LEU A 62 -8.54 3.38 -9.69
N GLY A 63 -8.65 4.60 -10.22
CA GLY A 63 -9.77 5.49 -9.95
C GLY A 63 -11.10 4.95 -10.47
N GLU A 64 -11.09 4.22 -11.59
CA GLU A 64 -12.26 3.48 -12.06
C GLU A 64 -12.65 2.35 -11.11
N MET A 65 -11.70 1.48 -10.74
CA MET A 65 -11.99 0.33 -9.87
C MET A 65 -12.48 0.79 -8.50
N ALA A 66 -11.84 1.82 -7.95
CA ALA A 66 -12.17 2.36 -6.64
C ALA A 66 -13.51 3.10 -6.62
N ALA A 67 -13.85 3.85 -7.67
CA ALA A 67 -15.18 4.47 -7.78
C ALA A 67 -16.30 3.44 -7.99
N ALA A 68 -15.99 2.29 -8.62
CA ALA A 68 -16.95 1.23 -8.89
C ALA A 68 -17.15 0.27 -7.70
N ASN A 69 -16.12 0.06 -6.88
CA ASN A 69 -16.18 -0.76 -5.68
C ASN A 69 -15.45 -0.10 -4.50
N PRO A 70 -16.06 0.90 -3.84
CA PRO A 70 -15.43 1.65 -2.74
C PRO A 70 -15.16 0.82 -1.48
N ALA A 71 -15.83 -0.34 -1.33
CA ALA A 71 -15.78 -1.17 -0.11
C ALA A 71 -14.47 -1.97 0.06
N THR A 72 -13.57 -1.93 -0.92
CA THR A 72 -12.37 -2.78 -0.97
C THR A 72 -11.16 -2.22 -0.24
N GLY A 73 -11.16 -0.95 0.19
CA GLY A 73 -10.16 -0.37 1.11
C GLY A 73 -8.69 -0.29 0.63
N SER A 74 -8.26 -1.06 -0.37
CA SER A 74 -6.90 -1.07 -0.93
C SER A 74 -6.86 -1.62 -2.36
N PHE A 75 -5.86 -1.20 -3.13
CA PHE A 75 -5.64 -1.74 -4.48
C PHE A 75 -5.19 -3.20 -4.50
N ALA A 76 -4.65 -3.72 -3.40
CA ALA A 76 -4.42 -5.15 -3.23
C ALA A 76 -5.74 -5.95 -3.32
N ASP A 77 -6.85 -5.37 -2.84
CA ASP A 77 -8.15 -6.02 -2.89
C ASP A 77 -8.77 -5.99 -4.29
N TYR A 78 -8.50 -4.96 -5.11
CA TYR A 78 -8.86 -5.02 -6.54
C TYR A 78 -8.14 -6.17 -7.27
N ALA A 79 -6.85 -6.40 -6.95
CA ALA A 79 -6.10 -7.52 -7.51
C ALA A 79 -6.66 -8.87 -7.06
N ARG A 80 -7.08 -8.96 -5.80
CA ARG A 80 -7.75 -10.13 -5.25
C ARG A 80 -9.09 -10.42 -5.94
N ASP A 81 -9.94 -9.42 -6.08
CA ASP A 81 -11.26 -9.57 -6.72
C ASP A 81 -11.16 -9.94 -8.20
N ALA A 82 -10.12 -9.46 -8.87
CA ALA A 82 -9.89 -9.72 -10.29
C ALA A 82 -9.28 -11.11 -10.55
N LEU A 83 -8.14 -11.39 -9.90
CA LEU A 83 -7.20 -12.46 -10.24
C LEU A 83 -7.11 -13.55 -9.16
N GLY A 84 -7.69 -13.32 -7.98
CA GLY A 84 -7.71 -14.25 -6.85
C GLY A 84 -6.77 -13.86 -5.71
N ASP A 85 -6.89 -14.55 -4.57
CA ASP A 85 -6.17 -14.28 -3.32
C ASP A 85 -4.65 -14.15 -3.46
N TRP A 86 -4.02 -14.93 -4.35
CA TRP A 86 -2.58 -14.89 -4.58
C TRP A 86 -2.10 -13.54 -5.13
N ALA A 87 -2.93 -12.90 -5.97
CA ALA A 87 -2.60 -11.63 -6.59
C ALA A 87 -2.71 -10.48 -5.58
N GLY A 88 -3.76 -10.50 -4.74
CA GLY A 88 -3.89 -9.55 -3.64
C GLY A 88 -2.76 -9.67 -2.62
N PHE A 89 -2.41 -10.89 -2.23
CA PHE A 89 -1.26 -11.16 -1.36
C PHE A 89 0.04 -10.64 -1.98
N SER A 90 0.26 -10.93 -3.27
CA SER A 90 1.45 -10.49 -4.01
C SER A 90 1.55 -8.96 -4.04
N VAL A 91 0.49 -8.28 -4.48
CA VAL A 91 0.44 -6.82 -4.55
C VAL A 91 0.72 -6.18 -3.19
N GLY A 92 0.07 -6.68 -2.13
CA GLY A 92 0.26 -6.12 -0.79
C GLY A 92 1.68 -6.27 -0.26
N TRP A 93 2.26 -7.47 -0.31
CA TRP A 93 3.61 -7.72 0.21
C TRP A 93 4.71 -7.10 -0.64
N LEU A 94 4.57 -7.14 -1.97
CA LEU A 94 5.51 -6.47 -2.88
C LEU A 94 5.53 -4.97 -2.65
N TYR A 95 4.35 -4.35 -2.55
CA TYR A 95 4.24 -2.91 -2.32
C TYR A 95 4.77 -2.52 -0.94
N TRP A 96 4.45 -3.30 0.10
CA TRP A 96 5.02 -3.10 1.43
C TRP A 96 6.54 -3.20 1.40
N TYR A 97 7.08 -4.25 0.77
CA TYR A 97 8.51 -4.50 0.66
C TYR A 97 9.23 -3.36 -0.07
N PHE A 98 8.69 -2.89 -1.20
CA PHE A 98 9.22 -1.73 -1.91
C PHE A 98 9.37 -0.52 -0.97
N TRP A 99 8.30 -0.16 -0.25
CA TRP A 99 8.32 1.03 0.61
C TRP A 99 9.27 0.93 1.79
N VAL A 100 9.40 -0.24 2.44
CA VAL A 100 10.35 -0.38 3.56
C VAL A 100 11.81 -0.29 3.10
N ILE A 101 12.13 -0.77 1.90
CA ILE A 101 13.46 -0.60 1.31
C ILE A 101 13.71 0.86 0.92
N VAL A 102 12.73 1.53 0.30
CA VAL A 102 12.83 2.97 -0.02
C VAL A 102 13.07 3.80 1.23
N VAL A 103 12.37 3.53 2.33
CA VAL A 103 12.60 4.21 3.62
C VAL A 103 14.05 4.03 4.09
N GLY A 104 14.58 2.80 4.02
CA GLY A 104 15.98 2.53 4.36
C GLY A 104 16.97 3.28 3.46
N PHE A 105 16.73 3.27 2.15
CA PHE A 105 17.55 3.95 1.16
C PHE A 105 17.56 5.47 1.36
N GLU A 106 16.39 6.07 1.56
CA GLU A 106 16.22 7.52 1.77
C GLU A 106 16.89 7.97 3.06
N ALA A 107 16.88 7.17 4.13
CA ALA A 107 17.62 7.51 5.34
C ALA A 107 19.14 7.57 5.12
N VAL A 108 19.66 6.65 4.31
CA VAL A 108 21.08 6.64 3.91
C VAL A 108 21.39 7.84 3.02
N ALA A 109 20.53 8.14 2.04
CA ALA A 109 20.67 9.30 1.16
C ALA A 109 20.64 10.62 1.95
N GLY A 110 19.68 10.79 2.85
CA GLY A 110 19.57 11.97 3.73
C GLY A 110 20.76 12.11 4.66
N GLY A 111 21.22 11.00 5.25
CA GLY A 111 22.44 10.99 6.07
C GLY A 111 23.64 11.50 5.26
N ARG A 112 23.76 11.08 4.01
CA ARG A 112 24.82 11.54 3.08
C ARG A 112 24.69 13.02 2.76
N VAL A 113 23.48 13.53 2.58
CA VAL A 113 23.25 14.97 2.39
C VAL A 113 23.66 15.77 3.62
N ILE A 114 23.38 15.28 4.83
CA ILE A 114 23.76 15.95 6.09
C ILE A 114 25.28 16.04 6.24
N THR A 115 26.05 15.07 5.71
CA THR A 115 27.52 15.12 5.74
C THR A 115 28.12 16.37 5.10
N TYR A 116 27.35 17.05 4.24
CA TYR A 116 27.75 18.32 3.64
C TYR A 116 27.96 19.44 4.66
N TRP A 117 27.20 19.46 5.76
CA TRP A 117 27.37 20.45 6.85
C TRP A 117 28.01 19.86 8.09
N PHE A 118 27.73 18.60 8.40
CA PHE A 118 28.17 17.94 9.63
C PHE A 118 28.99 16.70 9.32
N HIS A 119 30.29 16.73 9.63
CA HIS A 119 31.18 15.60 9.45
C HIS A 119 30.98 14.58 10.58
N ALA A 120 30.07 13.63 10.38
CA ALA A 120 29.82 12.50 11.28
C ALA A 120 29.69 11.20 10.46
N PRO A 121 29.86 10.02 11.09
CA PRO A 121 29.70 8.76 10.39
C PRO A 121 28.31 8.64 9.76
N LEU A 122 28.26 8.24 8.49
CA LEU A 122 27.02 8.18 7.69
C LEU A 122 25.90 7.42 8.41
N TRP A 123 26.22 6.28 9.01
CA TRP A 123 25.27 5.44 9.72
C TRP A 123 24.62 6.14 10.92
N VAL A 124 25.35 7.00 11.62
CA VAL A 124 24.83 7.78 12.76
C VAL A 124 23.81 8.79 12.26
N LEU A 125 24.16 9.53 11.21
CA LEU A 125 23.27 10.54 10.62
C LEU A 125 21.99 9.90 10.06
N SER A 126 22.12 8.77 9.37
CA SER A 126 20.98 8.00 8.87
C SER A 126 20.12 7.41 9.98
N LEU A 127 20.74 6.95 11.07
CA LEU A 127 20.03 6.44 12.24
C LEU A 127 19.24 7.56 12.93
N ILE A 128 19.83 8.73 13.12
CA ILE A 128 19.16 9.90 13.70
C ILE A 128 17.94 10.29 12.86
N LEU A 129 18.09 10.32 11.53
CA LEU A 129 16.98 10.59 10.62
C LEU A 129 15.85 9.56 10.75
N MET A 130 16.19 8.27 10.75
CA MET A 130 15.21 7.20 10.94
C MET A 130 14.48 7.30 12.27
N VAL A 131 15.20 7.46 13.39
CA VAL A 131 14.60 7.60 14.73
C VAL A 131 13.66 8.80 14.76
N THR A 132 14.09 9.94 14.22
CA THR A 132 13.28 11.17 14.20
C THR A 132 12.00 10.98 13.38
N MET A 133 12.10 10.41 12.18
CA MET A 133 10.93 10.20 11.31
C MET A 133 9.99 9.13 11.87
N THR A 134 10.50 8.05 12.44
CA THR A 134 9.70 7.04 13.16
C THR A 134 8.97 7.68 14.34
N ALA A 135 9.65 8.51 15.14
CA ALA A 135 9.02 9.21 16.26
C ALA A 135 7.87 10.11 15.80
N THR A 136 8.09 10.94 14.77
CA THR A 136 7.05 11.80 14.17
C THR A 136 5.82 11.00 13.75
N ASN A 137 6.03 9.83 13.10
CA ASN A 137 4.94 8.96 12.67
C ASN A 137 4.20 8.28 13.84
N LEU A 138 4.85 8.08 14.99
CA LEU A 138 4.22 7.52 16.19
C LEU A 138 3.41 8.57 16.99
N PHE A 139 3.75 9.85 16.90
CA PHE A 139 3.13 10.90 17.73
C PHE A 139 1.66 11.16 17.40
N SER A 140 1.32 11.36 16.12
CA SER A 140 -0.05 11.66 15.64
C SER A 140 -0.13 11.67 14.12
N VAL A 141 -1.25 11.20 13.55
CA VAL A 141 -1.56 11.33 12.12
C VAL A 141 -1.66 12.80 11.67
N SER A 142 -2.06 13.71 12.56
CA SER A 142 -2.11 15.15 12.28
C SER A 142 -0.70 15.76 12.20
N SER A 143 0.22 15.29 13.05
CA SER A 143 1.63 15.72 12.99
C SER A 143 2.27 15.29 11.67
N PHE A 144 2.05 14.05 11.24
CA PHE A 144 2.42 13.56 9.90
C PHE A 144 1.95 14.53 8.79
N GLY A 145 0.67 14.93 8.82
CA GLY A 145 0.08 15.80 7.81
C GLY A 145 0.66 17.21 7.78
N GLU A 146 1.02 17.76 8.94
CA GLU A 146 1.60 19.10 9.05
C GLU A 146 3.05 19.14 8.57
N PHE A 147 3.88 18.18 9.00
CA PHE A 147 5.26 18.07 8.49
C PHE A 147 5.27 17.92 6.97
N GLU A 148 4.41 17.03 6.45
CA GLU A 148 4.31 16.80 5.03
C GLU A 148 3.83 18.05 4.27
N PHE A 149 2.89 18.81 4.84
CA PHE A 149 2.45 20.09 4.27
C PHE A 149 3.62 21.05 4.02
N TRP A 150 4.47 21.24 5.03
CA TRP A 150 5.63 22.14 4.93
C TRP A 150 6.73 21.61 4.01
N PHE A 151 7.08 20.31 4.12
CA PHE A 151 8.08 19.71 3.23
C PHE A 151 7.64 19.74 1.76
N ALA A 152 6.38 19.45 1.48
CA ALA A 152 5.79 19.58 0.15
C ALA A 152 5.87 21.03 -0.36
N GLY A 153 5.57 22.01 0.49
CA GLY A 153 5.63 23.44 0.16
C GLY A 153 7.02 23.90 -0.28
N ILE A 154 8.06 23.52 0.47
CA ILE A 154 9.46 23.87 0.15
C ILE A 154 9.85 23.32 -1.22
N LYS A 155 9.60 22.02 -1.47
CA LYS A 155 9.91 21.38 -2.75
C LYS A 155 9.26 22.06 -3.94
N VAL A 156 7.96 22.32 -3.84
CA VAL A 156 7.20 22.97 -4.93
C VAL A 156 7.73 24.38 -5.17
N ALA A 157 7.97 25.16 -4.13
CA ALA A 157 8.54 26.50 -4.26
C ALA A 157 9.91 26.48 -4.93
N THR A 158 10.81 25.59 -4.51
CA THR A 158 12.14 25.46 -5.12
C THR A 158 12.06 25.11 -6.60
N ILE A 159 11.23 24.14 -6.99
CA ILE A 159 11.10 23.75 -8.39
C ILE A 159 10.52 24.90 -9.22
N MET A 160 9.51 25.62 -8.71
CA MET A 160 8.95 26.78 -9.41
C MET A 160 9.99 27.89 -9.63
N VAL A 161 10.82 28.17 -8.62
CA VAL A 161 11.93 29.14 -8.75
C VAL A 161 12.96 28.63 -9.76
N PHE A 162 13.36 27.36 -9.69
CA PHE A 162 14.28 26.76 -10.65
C PHE A 162 13.75 26.82 -12.09
N LEU A 163 12.47 26.52 -12.30
CA LEU A 163 11.85 26.61 -13.63
C LEU A 163 11.88 28.04 -14.17
N ALA A 164 11.58 29.04 -13.34
CA ALA A 164 11.60 30.44 -13.75
C ALA A 164 13.03 30.90 -14.11
N VAL A 165 13.99 30.67 -13.21
CA VAL A 165 15.40 31.07 -13.38
C VAL A 165 16.05 30.30 -14.53
N GLY A 166 15.85 28.99 -14.59
CA GLY A 166 16.37 28.14 -15.66
C GLY A 166 15.78 28.48 -17.02
N SER A 167 14.48 28.82 -17.09
CA SER A 167 13.89 29.31 -18.34
C SER A 167 14.53 30.62 -18.78
N LEU A 168 14.71 31.58 -17.86
CA LEU A 168 15.38 32.86 -18.13
C LEU A 168 16.80 32.66 -18.69
N PHE A 169 17.53 31.69 -18.12
CA PHE A 169 18.84 31.26 -18.60
C PHE A 169 18.79 30.70 -20.02
N VAL A 170 17.89 29.74 -20.27
CA VAL A 170 17.80 29.04 -21.57
C VAL A 170 17.39 29.97 -22.70
N VAL A 171 16.49 30.93 -22.47
CA VAL A 171 16.05 31.88 -23.51
C VAL A 171 17.04 33.01 -23.78
N GLY A 172 18.18 33.06 -23.09
CA GLY A 172 19.23 34.07 -23.29
C GLY A 172 18.91 35.44 -22.67
N LEU A 173 17.97 35.50 -21.72
CA LEU A 173 17.71 36.71 -20.93
C LEU A 173 18.61 36.82 -19.69
N TRP A 174 19.53 35.87 -19.52
CA TRP A 174 20.50 35.86 -18.44
C TRP A 174 21.76 36.66 -18.83
N PRO A 175 22.36 37.43 -17.91
CA PRO A 175 23.52 38.25 -18.22
C PRO A 175 24.64 37.45 -18.90
N HIS A 176 25.12 37.96 -20.03
CA HIS A 176 26.27 37.42 -20.77
C HIS A 176 26.14 35.96 -21.27
N HIS A 177 24.91 35.44 -21.42
CA HIS A 177 24.65 34.10 -21.96
C HIS A 177 23.70 34.14 -23.18
N GLY A 178 24.04 33.39 -24.23
CA GLY A 178 23.18 33.15 -25.39
C GLY A 178 22.14 32.05 -25.14
N THR A 179 21.37 31.66 -26.17
CA THR A 179 20.37 30.59 -26.05
C THR A 179 21.01 29.23 -25.79
N GLY A 180 20.50 28.50 -24.80
CA GLY A 180 21.15 27.31 -24.21
C GLY A 180 20.91 25.97 -24.92
N PHE A 181 20.21 25.93 -26.06
CA PHE A 181 19.72 24.67 -26.65
C PHE A 181 20.79 23.74 -27.23
N GLY A 182 22.05 24.20 -27.35
CA GLY A 182 23.14 23.43 -27.94
C GLY A 182 23.40 22.08 -27.27
N ASN A 183 23.24 22.01 -25.94
CA ASN A 183 23.50 20.78 -25.16
C ASN A 183 22.59 19.60 -25.54
N LEU A 184 21.44 19.85 -26.19
CA LEU A 184 20.53 18.80 -26.64
C LEU A 184 21.10 17.96 -27.80
N VAL A 185 22.10 18.47 -28.52
CA VAL A 185 22.66 17.80 -29.70
C VAL A 185 24.18 17.78 -29.74
N ALA A 186 24.86 18.70 -29.03
CA ALA A 186 26.31 18.91 -29.13
C ALA A 186 27.16 17.72 -28.66
N HIS A 187 26.62 16.82 -27.84
CA HIS A 187 27.37 15.73 -27.20
C HIS A 187 26.92 14.35 -27.69
N GLY A 188 26.96 14.12 -29.00
CA GLY A 188 26.55 12.83 -29.60
C GLY A 188 25.07 12.75 -29.99
N GLY A 189 24.40 13.90 -30.15
CA GLY A 189 23.00 13.98 -30.55
C GLY A 189 22.00 13.83 -29.39
N PHE A 190 20.72 13.74 -29.74
CA PHE A 190 19.62 13.66 -28.76
C PHE A 190 19.51 12.28 -28.08
N PHE A 191 19.95 11.23 -28.76
CA PHE A 191 19.97 9.84 -28.27
C PHE A 191 21.40 9.26 -28.33
N PRO A 192 22.35 9.77 -27.50
CA PRO A 192 23.76 9.38 -27.59
C PRO A 192 24.01 7.90 -27.30
N HIS A 193 23.13 7.27 -26.50
CA HIS A 193 23.17 5.84 -26.17
C HIS A 193 22.09 5.02 -26.89
N GLY A 194 21.43 5.60 -27.89
CA GLY A 194 20.32 5.00 -28.62
C GLY A 194 18.97 5.09 -27.90
N ILE A 195 17.89 4.74 -28.60
CA ILE A 195 16.53 4.87 -28.07
C ILE A 195 16.20 3.84 -26.97
N GLY A 196 16.95 2.73 -26.92
CA GLY A 196 16.71 1.65 -25.96
C GLY A 196 16.91 2.06 -24.50
N THR A 197 17.85 2.97 -24.22
CA THR A 197 18.10 3.45 -22.85
C THR A 197 16.96 4.31 -22.32
N VAL A 198 16.21 5.00 -23.19
CA VAL A 198 15.00 5.74 -22.82
C VAL A 198 13.96 4.82 -22.17
N PHE A 199 13.81 3.60 -22.69
CA PHE A 199 12.89 2.61 -22.12
C PHE A 199 13.47 1.91 -20.88
N GLY A 200 14.79 1.66 -20.88
CA GLY A 200 15.51 1.05 -19.76
C GLY A 200 15.45 1.88 -18.48
N ALA A 201 15.70 3.18 -18.61
CA ALA A 201 15.65 4.14 -17.50
C ALA A 201 14.24 4.38 -16.94
N VAL A 202 13.17 3.90 -17.59
CA VAL A 202 11.80 3.99 -17.04
C VAL A 202 11.71 3.29 -15.69
N ALA A 203 12.45 2.20 -15.46
CA ALA A 203 12.45 1.50 -14.17
C ALA A 203 13.02 2.36 -13.01
N VAL A 204 14.05 3.15 -13.29
CA VAL A 204 14.64 4.09 -12.33
C VAL A 204 13.65 5.23 -12.07
N VAL A 205 13.09 5.81 -13.14
CA VAL A 205 12.16 6.94 -13.04
C VAL A 205 10.86 6.55 -12.35
N ILE A 206 10.28 5.38 -12.67
CA ILE A 206 9.01 4.94 -12.08
C ILE A 206 9.15 4.72 -10.58
N SER A 207 10.28 4.17 -10.13
CA SER A 207 10.58 4.00 -8.71
C SER A 207 10.65 5.33 -7.96
N ALA A 208 11.10 6.40 -8.61
CA ALA A 208 11.16 7.75 -8.04
C ALA A 208 9.81 8.50 -8.03
N MET A 209 8.82 8.05 -8.81
CA MET A 209 7.53 8.72 -9.01
C MET A 209 6.34 7.99 -8.36
N VAL A 210 6.62 6.96 -7.56
CA VAL A 210 5.61 6.18 -6.82
C VAL A 210 4.97 7.01 -5.70
N GLY A 211 3.71 6.72 -5.39
CA GLY A 211 2.94 7.32 -4.30
C GLY A 211 1.74 8.13 -4.78
N ALA A 212 1.65 8.41 -6.09
CA ALA A 212 0.51 9.11 -6.67
C ALA A 212 -0.80 8.29 -6.52
N GLU A 213 -0.73 6.96 -6.56
CA GLU A 213 -1.84 6.02 -6.37
C GLU A 213 -2.61 6.24 -5.06
N VAL A 214 -1.92 6.64 -3.99
CA VAL A 214 -2.53 6.87 -2.67
C VAL A 214 -3.56 8.00 -2.75
N ALA A 215 -3.27 9.06 -3.51
CA ALA A 215 -4.18 10.17 -3.72
C ALA A 215 -5.43 9.76 -4.51
N THR A 216 -5.31 8.83 -5.46
CA THR A 216 -6.47 8.32 -6.22
C THR A 216 -7.40 7.50 -5.35
N ILE A 217 -6.86 6.63 -4.49
CA ILE A 217 -7.68 5.79 -3.59
C ILE A 217 -8.42 6.69 -2.62
N ALA A 218 -7.71 7.61 -1.97
CA ALA A 218 -8.33 8.60 -1.08
C ALA A 218 -9.39 9.45 -1.79
N ALA A 219 -9.16 9.82 -3.06
CA ALA A 219 -10.15 10.56 -3.86
C ALA A 219 -11.40 9.71 -4.17
N ALA A 220 -11.24 8.41 -4.40
CA ALA A 220 -12.33 7.49 -4.69
C ALA A 220 -13.20 7.16 -3.46
N GLU A 221 -12.68 7.37 -2.25
CA GLU A 221 -13.42 7.23 -0.98
C GLU A 221 -14.29 8.46 -0.64
N THR A 222 -14.27 9.52 -1.46
CA THR A 222 -15.04 10.75 -1.20
C THR A 222 -16.50 10.65 -1.64
N ASP A 223 -17.36 11.54 -1.12
CA ASP A 223 -18.78 11.63 -1.47
C ASP A 223 -19.05 11.82 -2.97
N ASN A 224 -18.11 12.44 -3.69
CA ASN A 224 -18.18 12.63 -5.14
C ASN A 224 -16.89 12.13 -5.81
N PRO A 225 -16.74 10.79 -5.96
CA PRO A 225 -15.50 10.17 -6.40
C PRO A 225 -15.15 10.56 -7.83
N GLU A 226 -16.15 10.81 -8.69
CA GLU A 226 -15.90 11.20 -10.08
C GLU A 226 -15.15 12.54 -10.18
N ARG A 227 -15.65 13.57 -9.47
CA ARG A 227 -15.01 14.89 -9.45
C ARG A 227 -13.67 14.83 -8.74
N ALA A 228 -13.57 14.09 -7.64
CA ALA A 228 -12.35 13.98 -6.85
C ALA A 228 -11.24 13.26 -7.63
N VAL A 229 -11.52 12.09 -8.23
CA VAL A 229 -10.56 11.34 -9.06
C VAL A 229 -10.14 12.18 -10.26
N ARG A 230 -11.06 12.86 -10.95
CA ARG A 230 -10.71 13.74 -12.09
C ARG A 230 -9.76 14.87 -11.66
N ARG A 231 -9.99 15.50 -10.50
CA ARG A 231 -9.09 16.52 -9.95
C ARG A 231 -7.73 15.94 -9.57
N ALA A 232 -7.71 14.77 -8.93
CA ALA A 232 -6.48 14.07 -8.57
C ALA A 232 -5.64 13.74 -9.82
N THR A 233 -6.25 13.14 -10.86
CA THR A 233 -5.57 12.84 -12.13
C THR A 233 -5.02 14.10 -12.79
N LYS A 234 -5.82 15.17 -12.92
CA LYS A 234 -5.36 16.44 -13.50
C LYS A 234 -4.18 17.04 -12.71
N SER A 235 -4.25 16.99 -11.38
CA SER A 235 -3.19 17.45 -10.51
C SER A 235 -1.91 16.65 -10.75
N VAL A 236 -1.99 15.32 -10.86
CA VAL A 236 -0.82 14.47 -11.13
C VAL A 236 -0.22 14.77 -12.50
N VAL A 237 -1.04 14.87 -13.55
CA VAL A 237 -0.57 15.22 -14.90
C VAL A 237 0.18 16.55 -14.89
N ALA A 238 -0.39 17.58 -14.29
CA ALA A 238 0.24 18.89 -14.21
C ALA A 238 1.59 18.82 -13.48
N ARG A 239 1.68 18.05 -12.40
CA ARG A 239 2.91 17.88 -11.61
C ARG A 239 3.99 17.12 -12.36
N ILE A 240 3.62 16.06 -13.08
CA ILE A 240 4.54 15.31 -13.93
C ILE A 240 5.11 16.22 -15.02
N LEU A 241 4.25 16.96 -15.72
CA LEU A 241 4.70 17.82 -16.81
C LEU A 241 5.57 18.98 -16.31
N VAL A 242 5.16 19.67 -15.24
CA VAL A 242 5.88 20.85 -14.74
C VAL A 242 7.12 20.45 -13.95
N PHE A 243 6.97 19.58 -12.95
CA PHE A 243 8.05 19.30 -12.00
C PHE A 243 9.03 18.25 -12.48
N TYR A 244 8.59 17.23 -13.22
CA TYR A 244 9.48 16.19 -13.71
C TYR A 244 9.98 16.51 -15.11
N VAL A 245 9.07 16.54 -16.10
CA VAL A 245 9.44 16.74 -17.50
C VAL A 245 10.07 18.12 -17.72
N GLY A 246 9.42 19.19 -17.25
CA GLY A 246 9.89 20.56 -17.44
C GLY A 246 11.22 20.84 -16.75
N SER A 247 11.41 20.36 -15.52
CA SER A 247 12.67 20.61 -14.82
C SER A 247 13.82 19.80 -15.39
N VAL A 248 13.60 18.54 -15.74
CA VAL A 248 14.63 17.68 -16.36
C VAL A 248 14.96 18.16 -17.77
N PHE A 249 13.98 18.68 -18.51
CA PHE A 249 14.23 19.33 -19.79
C PHE A 249 15.18 20.52 -19.63
N LEU A 250 14.92 21.41 -18.67
CA LEU A 250 15.84 22.52 -18.40
C LEU A 250 17.22 22.02 -18.00
N LEU A 251 17.32 21.00 -17.13
CA LEU A 251 18.61 20.41 -16.75
C LEU A 251 19.40 19.91 -17.96
N ALA A 252 18.76 19.17 -18.87
CA ALA A 252 19.39 18.65 -20.09
C ALA A 252 19.82 19.76 -21.07
N VAL A 253 19.18 20.93 -21.02
CA VAL A 253 19.55 22.11 -21.81
C VAL A 253 20.68 22.89 -21.13
N ILE A 254 20.66 23.04 -19.82
CA ILE A 254 21.62 23.88 -19.07
C ILE A 254 22.98 23.18 -18.90
N VAL A 255 22.96 21.88 -18.58
CA VAL A 255 24.17 21.12 -18.24
C VAL A 255 24.38 20.00 -19.27
N PRO A 256 25.58 19.87 -19.85
CA PRO A 256 25.93 18.74 -20.70
C PRO A 256 25.69 17.40 -20.00
N TRP A 257 25.03 16.46 -20.68
CA TRP A 257 24.64 15.17 -20.09
C TRP A 257 25.83 14.31 -19.64
N ASN A 258 27.02 14.54 -20.22
CA ASN A 258 28.26 13.87 -19.89
C ASN A 258 29.09 14.60 -18.81
N SER A 259 28.52 15.63 -18.16
CA SER A 259 29.18 16.35 -17.08
C SER A 259 29.31 15.48 -15.83
N THR A 260 30.49 15.47 -15.23
CA THR A 260 30.78 14.76 -13.98
C THR A 260 30.05 15.39 -12.78
N GLU A 261 29.63 16.65 -12.87
CA GLU A 261 28.89 17.33 -11.80
C GLU A 261 27.45 16.82 -11.60
N LEU A 262 26.89 16.12 -12.60
CA LEU A 262 25.55 15.53 -12.53
C LEU A 262 25.45 14.42 -11.46
N GLY A 263 26.57 13.77 -11.12
CA GLY A 263 26.60 12.64 -10.18
C GLY A 263 26.33 13.00 -8.72
N ALA A 264 26.45 14.28 -8.34
CA ALA A 264 26.14 14.74 -6.97
C ALA A 264 24.71 15.30 -6.86
N SER A 265 24.38 16.29 -7.68
CA SER A 265 23.01 16.78 -7.87
C SER A 265 22.95 17.62 -9.14
N PRO A 266 22.13 17.24 -10.14
CA PRO A 266 21.99 17.99 -11.38
C PRO A 266 21.47 19.42 -11.17
N TYR A 267 20.63 19.65 -10.16
CA TYR A 267 20.17 21.00 -9.82
C TYR A 267 21.29 21.87 -9.26
N VAL A 268 22.18 21.31 -8.44
CA VAL A 268 23.38 22.05 -7.98
C VAL A 268 24.26 22.39 -9.17
N ALA A 269 24.51 21.43 -10.06
CA ALA A 269 25.30 21.64 -11.27
C ALA A 269 24.72 22.76 -12.13
N ALA A 270 23.40 22.72 -12.41
CA ALA A 270 22.73 23.75 -13.19
C ALA A 270 22.81 25.15 -12.56
N LEU A 271 22.57 25.27 -11.25
CA LEU A 271 22.66 26.55 -10.54
C LEU A 271 24.11 27.09 -10.49
N ARG A 272 25.11 26.21 -10.42
CA ARG A 272 26.53 26.59 -10.54
C ARG A 272 26.87 27.08 -11.93
N THR A 273 26.38 26.42 -12.98
CA THR A 273 26.51 26.88 -14.36
C THR A 273 25.89 28.27 -14.56
N MET A 274 24.80 28.58 -13.85
CA MET A 274 24.19 29.92 -13.85
C MET A 274 24.96 30.97 -13.04
N GLY A 275 26.00 30.57 -12.28
CA GLY A 275 26.77 31.45 -11.42
C GLY A 275 26.09 31.82 -10.09
N ILE A 276 25.09 31.05 -9.64
CA ILE A 276 24.35 31.37 -8.40
C ILE A 276 25.17 30.97 -7.18
N PRO A 277 25.58 31.93 -6.32
CA PRO A 277 26.38 31.64 -5.13
C PRO A 277 25.55 30.82 -4.12
N GLY A 278 26.22 29.92 -3.39
CA GLY A 278 25.55 29.11 -2.37
C GLY A 278 24.63 28.01 -2.89
N ALA A 279 24.59 27.75 -4.21
CA ALA A 279 23.76 26.73 -4.84
C ALA A 279 23.81 25.36 -4.14
N GLY A 280 25.00 24.93 -3.73
CA GLY A 280 25.19 23.68 -2.98
C GLY A 280 24.45 23.67 -1.64
N HIS A 281 24.54 24.73 -0.84
CA HIS A 281 23.86 24.82 0.45
C HIS A 281 22.33 24.84 0.28
N ILE A 282 21.83 25.63 -0.66
CA ILE A 282 20.39 25.76 -0.92
C ILE A 282 19.82 24.41 -1.36
N MET A 283 20.42 23.78 -2.37
CA MET A 283 19.89 22.55 -2.92
C MET A 283 20.07 21.37 -1.98
N ASN A 284 21.19 21.23 -1.26
CA ASN A 284 21.30 20.18 -0.25
C ASN A 284 20.22 20.33 0.83
N ALA A 285 19.87 21.56 1.24
CA ALA A 285 18.80 21.77 2.21
C ALA A 285 17.44 21.34 1.63
N VAL A 286 17.16 21.66 0.37
CA VAL A 286 15.95 21.23 -0.32
C VAL A 286 15.91 19.71 -0.47
N VAL A 287 17.00 19.08 -0.89
CA VAL A 287 17.11 17.61 -0.98
C VAL A 287 16.83 16.98 0.38
N LEU A 288 17.38 17.52 1.47
CA LEU A 288 17.10 17.01 2.82
C LEU A 288 15.60 17.06 3.13
N THR A 289 14.90 18.16 2.83
CA THR A 289 13.43 18.21 3.01
C THR A 289 12.68 17.21 2.13
N ALA A 290 13.17 16.94 0.92
CA ALA A 290 12.61 15.93 0.02
C ALA A 290 12.78 14.51 0.57
N VAL A 291 13.97 14.20 1.11
CA VAL A 291 14.25 12.93 1.80
C VAL A 291 13.34 12.75 3.01
N LEU A 292 13.24 13.76 3.89
CA LEU A 292 12.42 13.70 5.09
C LEU A 292 10.94 13.46 4.76
N SER A 293 10.43 14.11 3.73
CA SER A 293 9.07 13.88 3.22
C SER A 293 8.88 12.46 2.66
N CYS A 294 9.85 11.94 1.93
CA CYS A 294 9.82 10.57 1.41
C CYS A 294 9.82 9.54 2.57
N LEU A 295 10.68 9.73 3.58
CA LEU A 295 10.70 8.90 4.79
C LEU A 295 9.35 8.92 5.52
N ASN A 296 8.77 10.11 5.68
CA ASN A 296 7.50 10.29 6.36
C ASN A 296 6.36 9.58 5.61
N SER A 297 6.21 9.87 4.31
CA SER A 297 5.19 9.27 3.44
C SER A 297 5.37 7.76 3.24
N GLY A 298 6.62 7.30 3.14
CA GLY A 298 6.97 5.89 2.98
C GLY A 298 6.65 5.06 4.22
N LEU A 299 7.00 5.55 5.42
CA LEU A 299 6.63 4.90 6.70
C LEU A 299 5.11 4.83 6.88
N TYR A 300 4.40 5.91 6.55
CA TYR A 300 2.94 5.94 6.57
C TYR A 300 2.32 4.94 5.58
N THR A 301 2.85 4.88 4.36
CA THR A 301 2.33 3.99 3.31
C THR A 301 2.62 2.51 3.60
N ALA A 302 3.84 2.20 4.05
CA ALA A 302 4.22 0.85 4.48
C ALA A 302 3.37 0.39 5.68
N SER A 303 3.19 1.22 6.70
CA SER A 303 2.40 0.86 7.87
C SER A 303 0.91 0.64 7.53
N ARG A 304 0.32 1.45 6.62
CA ARG A 304 -1.05 1.19 6.13
C ARG A 304 -1.15 -0.10 5.33
N MET A 305 -0.21 -0.39 4.45
CA MET A 305 -0.25 -1.65 3.69
C MET A 305 -0.11 -2.86 4.64
N LEU A 306 0.76 -2.77 5.65
CA LEU A 306 0.90 -3.81 6.66
C LEU A 306 -0.36 -3.98 7.51
N PHE A 307 -1.07 -2.89 7.81
CA PHE A 307 -2.38 -2.93 8.45
C PHE A 307 -3.41 -3.66 7.58
N VAL A 308 -3.46 -3.39 6.27
CA VAL A 308 -4.36 -4.10 5.33
C VAL A 308 -4.02 -5.60 5.25
N LEU A 309 -2.75 -5.96 5.14
CA LEU A 309 -2.31 -7.36 5.15
C LEU A 309 -2.70 -8.07 6.46
N ALA A 310 -2.49 -7.40 7.60
CA ALA A 310 -2.88 -7.94 8.89
C ALA A 310 -4.39 -8.07 9.06
N ALA A 311 -5.15 -7.13 8.47
CA ALA A 311 -6.60 -7.18 8.39
C ALA A 311 -7.09 -8.39 7.59
N ARG A 312 -6.29 -8.92 6.67
CA ARG A 312 -6.60 -10.14 5.90
C ARG A 312 -6.03 -11.43 6.52
N HIS A 313 -5.43 -11.35 7.72
CA HIS A 313 -4.63 -12.43 8.33
C HIS A 313 -3.43 -12.87 7.49
N GLU A 314 -2.95 -12.02 6.60
CA GLU A 314 -1.76 -12.23 5.78
C GLU A 314 -0.50 -11.69 6.45
N ALA A 315 -0.67 -10.99 7.57
CA ALA A 315 0.37 -10.58 8.51
C ALA A 315 -0.13 -10.74 9.96
N PRO A 316 0.74 -10.71 10.99
CA PRO A 316 0.35 -10.79 12.39
C PRO A 316 -0.77 -9.81 12.76
N VAL A 317 -1.88 -10.33 13.31
CA VAL A 317 -3.09 -9.56 13.67
C VAL A 317 -2.82 -8.41 14.65
N GLN A 318 -1.69 -8.44 15.37
CA GLN A 318 -1.23 -7.36 16.23
C GLN A 318 -1.03 -6.03 15.48
N PHE A 319 -0.76 -6.06 14.17
CA PHE A 319 -0.58 -4.87 13.35
C PHE A 319 -1.89 -4.11 13.06
N VAL A 320 -3.06 -4.72 13.33
CA VAL A 320 -4.36 -4.03 13.25
C VAL A 320 -4.64 -3.16 14.49
N LYS A 321 -3.80 -3.25 15.54
CA LYS A 321 -3.94 -2.42 16.74
C LYS A 321 -3.54 -0.96 16.49
N VAL A 322 -4.40 -0.04 16.92
CA VAL A 322 -4.18 1.40 16.84
C VAL A 322 -4.11 2.04 18.22
N SER A 323 -3.41 3.16 18.33
CA SER A 323 -3.34 3.98 19.54
C SER A 323 -4.62 4.81 19.72
N ARG A 324 -4.80 5.42 20.90
CA ARG A 324 -5.89 6.40 21.16
C ARG A 324 -5.90 7.59 20.19
N ARG A 325 -4.78 7.85 19.50
CA ARG A 325 -4.64 8.92 18.50
C ARG A 325 -4.85 8.41 17.07
N GLY A 326 -5.31 7.17 16.90
CA GLY A 326 -5.61 6.55 15.61
C GLY A 326 -4.39 6.13 14.79
N VAL A 327 -3.26 5.91 15.44
CA VAL A 327 -1.97 5.55 14.81
C VAL A 327 -1.71 4.04 14.96
N PRO A 328 -1.46 3.26 13.88
CA PRO A 328 -1.16 1.83 13.95
C PRO A 328 0.28 1.58 14.41
N TYR A 329 0.57 1.82 15.69
CA TYR A 329 1.93 1.85 16.25
C TYR A 329 2.74 0.57 15.96
N ASN A 330 2.14 -0.62 16.08
CA ASN A 330 2.84 -1.88 15.79
C ASN A 330 3.22 -1.99 14.31
N ALA A 331 2.36 -1.50 13.40
CA ALA A 331 2.65 -1.53 11.97
C ALA A 331 3.75 -0.53 11.60
N ILE A 332 3.78 0.64 12.25
CA ILE A 332 4.85 1.65 12.08
C ILE A 332 6.18 1.11 12.60
N LEU A 333 6.20 0.52 13.80
CA LEU A 333 7.40 -0.10 14.35
C LEU A 333 7.88 -1.25 13.46
N GLY A 334 6.97 -2.12 13.01
CA GLY A 334 7.28 -3.21 12.09
C GLY A 334 7.90 -2.73 10.77
N ALA A 335 7.34 -1.68 10.16
CA ALA A 335 7.92 -1.06 8.96
C ALA A 335 9.27 -0.38 9.25
N SER A 336 9.40 0.28 10.40
CA SER A 336 10.62 0.99 10.79
C SER A 336 11.78 0.03 11.07
N VAL A 337 11.53 -1.17 11.62
CA VAL A 337 12.57 -2.18 11.88
C VAL A 337 13.35 -2.52 10.60
N VAL A 338 12.66 -2.69 9.48
CA VAL A 338 13.34 -2.96 8.19
C VAL A 338 14.19 -1.76 7.75
N GLY A 339 13.69 -0.53 7.94
CA GLY A 339 14.46 0.69 7.70
C GLY A 339 15.72 0.79 8.57
N PHE A 340 15.61 0.47 9.88
CA PHE A 340 16.77 0.41 10.79
C PHE A 340 17.76 -0.67 10.36
N LEU A 341 17.29 -1.85 9.96
CA LEU A 341 18.14 -2.91 9.42
C LEU A 341 18.86 -2.43 8.15
N CYS A 342 18.19 -1.68 7.26
CA CYS A 342 18.85 -1.10 6.08
C CYS A 342 19.95 -0.11 6.46
N VAL A 343 19.74 0.75 7.48
CA VAL A 343 20.78 1.66 7.98
C VAL A 343 21.97 0.88 8.54
N VAL A 344 21.73 -0.19 9.29
CA VAL A 344 22.79 -1.07 9.81
C VAL A 344 23.53 -1.77 8.66
N MET A 345 22.81 -2.27 7.65
CA MET A 345 23.41 -2.91 6.47
C MET A 345 24.22 -1.93 5.62
N ALA A 346 23.82 -0.66 5.56
CA ALA A 346 24.59 0.39 4.91
C ALA A 346 25.92 0.69 5.65
N TRP A 347 26.04 0.33 6.92
CA TRP A 347 27.28 0.42 7.67
C TRP A 347 28.15 -0.84 7.52
N ILE A 348 27.57 -2.02 7.76
CA ILE A 348 28.30 -3.29 7.82
C ILE A 348 28.64 -3.82 6.41
N ALA A 349 27.72 -3.66 5.47
CA ALA A 349 27.76 -4.30 4.16
C ALA A 349 27.26 -3.36 3.03
N PRO A 350 27.82 -2.13 2.89
CA PRO A 350 27.33 -1.14 1.93
C PRO A 350 27.39 -1.61 0.48
N GLY A 351 28.44 -2.35 0.10
CA GLY A 351 28.66 -2.81 -1.28
C GLY A 351 27.97 -4.11 -1.65
N SER A 352 27.37 -4.82 -0.70
CA SER A 352 26.77 -6.16 -0.94
C SER A 352 25.29 -6.19 -0.56
N VAL A 353 24.95 -6.32 0.72
CA VAL A 353 23.57 -6.53 1.19
C VAL A 353 22.70 -5.31 0.92
N PHE A 354 23.21 -4.10 1.16
CA PHE A 354 22.43 -2.88 0.90
C PHE A 354 22.12 -2.69 -0.59
N VAL A 355 23.13 -2.86 -1.46
CA VAL A 355 22.94 -2.80 -2.92
C VAL A 355 22.01 -3.91 -3.41
N PHE A 356 22.12 -5.12 -2.85
CA PHE A 356 21.20 -6.22 -3.15
C PHE A 356 19.75 -5.83 -2.84
N LEU A 357 19.48 -5.32 -1.63
CA LEU A 357 18.14 -4.90 -1.20
C LEU A 357 17.56 -3.81 -2.10
N LEU A 358 18.39 -2.81 -2.47
CA LEU A 358 17.98 -1.73 -3.37
C LEU A 358 17.64 -2.27 -4.76
N LYS A 359 18.50 -3.13 -5.33
CA LYS A 359 18.28 -3.72 -6.66
C LYS A 359 17.07 -4.67 -6.66
N SER A 360 16.85 -5.44 -5.60
CA SER A 360 15.72 -6.36 -5.48
C SER A 360 14.35 -5.68 -5.30
N SER A 361 14.32 -4.37 -5.01
CA SER A 361 13.08 -3.58 -5.02
C SER A 361 12.81 -2.82 -6.32
N GLY A 362 13.83 -2.65 -7.18
CA GLY A 362 13.80 -1.68 -8.28
C GLY A 362 12.74 -1.91 -9.37
N ALA A 363 12.32 -3.16 -9.63
CA ALA A 363 11.29 -3.45 -10.63
C ALA A 363 9.91 -3.75 -10.02
N ILE A 364 9.80 -3.76 -8.69
CA ILE A 364 8.60 -4.25 -8.00
C ILE A 364 7.36 -3.42 -8.34
N VAL A 365 7.53 -2.11 -8.46
CA VAL A 365 6.44 -1.19 -8.83
C VAL A 365 5.84 -1.56 -10.18
N LEU A 366 6.67 -1.97 -11.15
CA LEU A 366 6.19 -2.41 -12.46
C LEU A 366 5.33 -3.67 -12.34
N PHE A 367 5.69 -4.63 -11.49
CA PHE A 367 4.86 -5.82 -11.23
C PHE A 367 3.54 -5.47 -10.55
N VAL A 368 3.57 -4.57 -9.56
CA VAL A 368 2.36 -4.08 -8.89
C VAL A 368 1.44 -3.38 -9.90
N TYR A 369 1.99 -2.50 -10.74
CA TYR A 369 1.22 -1.79 -11.77
C TYR A 369 0.71 -2.72 -12.87
N LEU A 370 1.48 -3.77 -13.22
CA LEU A 370 1.05 -4.82 -14.13
C LEU A 370 -0.19 -5.54 -13.59
N LEU A 371 -0.16 -5.96 -12.32
CA LEU A 371 -1.30 -6.61 -11.67
C LEU A 371 -2.50 -5.67 -11.55
N ILE A 372 -2.28 -4.39 -11.25
CA ILE A 372 -3.35 -3.37 -11.23
C ILE A 372 -3.99 -3.22 -12.62
N ALA A 373 -3.20 -3.12 -13.68
CA ALA A 373 -3.69 -2.96 -15.04
C ALA A 373 -4.50 -4.19 -15.50
N LEU A 374 -3.99 -5.40 -15.23
CA LEU A 374 -4.72 -6.65 -15.45
C LEU A 374 -6.05 -6.67 -14.67
N SER A 375 -6.01 -6.24 -13.41
CA SER A 375 -7.18 -6.22 -12.54
C SER A 375 -8.26 -5.29 -13.08
N GLN A 376 -7.88 -4.11 -13.60
CA GLN A 376 -8.83 -3.20 -14.21
C GLN A 376 -9.48 -3.80 -15.46
N ILE A 377 -8.71 -4.46 -16.34
CA ILE A 377 -9.26 -5.08 -17.55
C ILE A 377 -10.30 -6.16 -17.19
N VAL A 378 -9.99 -6.99 -16.18
CA VAL A 378 -10.88 -8.06 -15.73
C VAL A 378 -12.12 -7.50 -15.03
N LEU A 379 -11.94 -6.59 -14.05
CA LEU A 379 -13.06 -6.04 -13.29
C LEU A 379 -13.97 -5.16 -14.14
N ARG A 380 -13.43 -4.39 -15.08
CA ARG A 380 -14.23 -3.59 -16.01
C ARG A 380 -15.22 -4.45 -16.81
N ARG A 381 -14.86 -5.68 -17.18
CA ARG A 381 -15.76 -6.61 -17.88
C ARG A 381 -16.78 -7.27 -16.95
N ARG A 382 -16.49 -7.37 -15.65
CA ARG A 382 -17.36 -7.97 -14.62
C ARG A 382 -18.28 -6.97 -13.94
N THR A 383 -17.97 -5.68 -14.01
CA THR A 383 -18.72 -4.62 -13.36
C THR A 383 -19.84 -4.09 -14.26
N PRO A 384 -21.09 -4.05 -13.79
CA PRO A 384 -22.21 -3.47 -14.54
C PRO A 384 -21.96 -2.01 -14.94
N PRO A 385 -22.43 -1.55 -16.12
CA PRO A 385 -22.21 -0.20 -16.62
C PRO A 385 -22.62 0.92 -15.66
N GLU A 386 -23.66 0.68 -14.87
CA GLU A 386 -24.24 1.61 -13.91
C GLU A 386 -23.32 1.92 -12.72
N ARG A 387 -22.43 0.99 -12.35
CA ARG A 387 -21.47 1.18 -11.25
C ARG A 387 -20.22 1.93 -11.68
N LEU A 388 -19.97 2.04 -12.99
CA LEU A 388 -18.78 2.68 -13.55
C LEU A 388 -18.95 4.20 -13.62
N ARG A 389 -18.94 4.84 -12.44
CA ARG A 389 -19.00 6.32 -12.30
C ARG A 389 -17.77 7.02 -12.87
N VAL A 390 -16.63 6.34 -12.83
CA VAL A 390 -15.38 6.78 -13.45
C VAL A 390 -14.99 5.76 -14.51
N LYS A 391 -14.64 6.22 -15.71
CA LYS A 391 -14.28 5.36 -16.84
C LYS A 391 -12.86 5.63 -17.34
N MET A 392 -12.10 4.57 -17.55
CA MET A 392 -10.82 4.52 -18.24
C MET A 392 -11.02 5.03 -19.66
N TRP A 393 -10.11 5.90 -20.08
CA TRP A 393 -10.16 6.51 -21.40
C TRP A 393 -9.85 5.45 -22.46
N GLY A 394 -10.60 5.48 -23.58
CA GLY A 394 -10.34 4.60 -24.72
C GLY A 394 -10.31 3.10 -24.40
N PHE A 395 -11.06 2.62 -23.40
CA PHE A 395 -11.09 1.20 -23.06
C PHE A 395 -11.61 0.34 -24.24
N PRO A 396 -10.94 -0.77 -24.61
CA PRO A 396 -9.77 -1.39 -23.94
C PRO A 396 -8.40 -0.94 -24.45
N ALA A 397 -8.31 -0.13 -25.51
CA ALA A 397 -7.07 0.20 -26.21
C ALA A 397 -5.99 0.80 -25.29
N LEU A 398 -6.32 1.83 -24.49
CA LEU A 398 -5.33 2.42 -23.57
C LEU A 398 -4.96 1.49 -22.41
N SER A 399 -5.86 0.59 -21.99
CA SER A 399 -5.53 -0.40 -20.98
C SER A 399 -4.54 -1.44 -21.50
N ILE A 400 -4.74 -1.91 -22.73
CA ILE A 400 -3.82 -2.82 -23.41
C ILE A 400 -2.48 -2.12 -23.69
N LEU A 401 -2.50 -0.85 -24.12
CA LEU A 401 -1.29 -0.07 -24.34
C LEU A 401 -0.47 0.09 -23.05
N THR A 402 -1.13 0.36 -21.91
CA THR A 402 -0.46 0.46 -20.61
C THR A 402 0.19 -0.87 -20.22
N LEU A 403 -0.55 -1.98 -20.38
CA LEU A 403 -0.06 -3.32 -20.12
C LEU A 403 1.16 -3.65 -21.00
N ALA A 404 1.05 -3.39 -22.31
CA ALA A 404 2.11 -3.58 -23.27
C ALA A 404 3.33 -2.71 -22.97
N GLY A 405 3.13 -1.46 -22.56
CA GLY A 405 4.20 -0.54 -22.16
C GLY A 405 4.97 -1.04 -20.93
N ILE A 406 4.27 -1.49 -19.89
CA ILE A 406 4.91 -2.09 -18.70
C ILE A 406 5.70 -3.35 -19.09
N VAL A 407 5.11 -4.23 -19.90
CA VAL A 407 5.80 -5.45 -20.39
C VAL A 407 7.01 -5.08 -21.24
N ALA A 408 6.92 -4.08 -22.11
CA ALA A 408 8.02 -3.62 -22.95
C ALA A 408 9.19 -3.09 -22.10
N VAL A 409 8.90 -2.33 -21.03
CA VAL A 409 9.93 -1.89 -20.07
C VAL A 409 10.58 -3.10 -19.40
N LEU A 410 9.80 -4.05 -18.88
CA LEU A 410 10.33 -5.26 -18.25
C LEU A 410 11.19 -6.11 -19.20
N VAL A 411 10.78 -6.22 -20.47
CA VAL A 411 11.56 -6.90 -21.51
C VAL A 411 12.84 -6.13 -21.81
N GLN A 412 12.78 -4.80 -21.91
CA GLN A 412 13.96 -3.97 -22.14
C GLN A 412 14.98 -4.08 -21.00
N MET A 413 14.52 -4.18 -19.75
CA MET A 413 15.38 -4.41 -18.59
C MET A 413 16.21 -5.71 -18.73
N VAL A 414 15.77 -6.71 -19.52
CA VAL A 414 16.57 -7.92 -19.77
C VAL A 414 17.83 -7.61 -20.59
N PHE A 415 17.78 -6.61 -21.48
CA PHE A 415 18.89 -6.32 -22.37
C PHE A 415 19.92 -5.36 -21.76
N GLU A 416 19.50 -4.52 -20.82
CA GLU A 416 20.36 -3.54 -20.14
C GLU A 416 21.03 -4.14 -18.88
N HIS A 417 22.35 -4.04 -18.78
CA HIS A 417 23.12 -4.77 -17.76
C HIS A 417 22.72 -4.43 -16.32
N GLU A 418 22.54 -3.15 -16.00
CA GLU A 418 22.17 -2.72 -14.65
C GLU A 418 20.72 -3.06 -14.32
N ALA A 419 19.80 -2.75 -15.23
CA ALA A 419 18.38 -3.04 -15.09
C ALA A 419 18.10 -4.54 -15.02
N ARG A 420 18.87 -5.37 -15.71
CA ARG A 420 18.75 -6.84 -15.70
C ARG A 420 18.89 -7.41 -14.29
N THR A 421 19.86 -6.91 -13.54
CA THR A 421 20.08 -7.35 -12.16
C THR A 421 18.89 -6.95 -11.29
N GLN A 422 18.35 -5.74 -11.47
CA GLN A 422 17.16 -5.29 -10.74
C GLN A 422 15.94 -6.15 -11.06
N LEU A 423 15.73 -6.47 -12.34
CA LEU A 423 14.63 -7.30 -12.80
C LEU A 423 14.67 -8.70 -12.16
N PHE A 424 15.80 -9.40 -12.28
CA PHE A 424 15.93 -10.77 -11.75
C PHE A 424 15.83 -10.83 -10.23
N LEU A 425 16.43 -9.88 -9.52
CA LEU A 425 16.31 -9.82 -8.06
C LEU A 425 14.88 -9.45 -7.62
N SER A 426 14.18 -8.60 -8.36
CA SER A 426 12.77 -8.30 -8.09
C SER A 426 11.86 -9.50 -8.40
N LEU A 427 12.14 -10.26 -9.46
CA LEU A 427 11.46 -11.53 -9.75
C LEU A 427 11.70 -12.55 -8.65
N LEU A 428 12.92 -12.63 -8.11
CA LEU A 428 13.24 -13.47 -6.96
C LEU A 428 12.40 -13.05 -5.73
N SER A 429 12.33 -11.75 -5.43
CA SER A 429 11.46 -11.23 -4.36
C SER A 429 10.00 -11.65 -4.57
N TRP A 430 9.48 -11.55 -5.78
CA TRP A 430 8.11 -11.97 -6.09
C TRP A 430 7.95 -13.49 -5.96
N ALA A 431 8.91 -14.29 -6.43
CA ALA A 431 8.90 -15.73 -6.26
C ALA A 431 8.89 -16.15 -4.79
N VAL A 432 9.64 -15.46 -3.92
CA VAL A 432 9.61 -15.66 -2.46
C VAL A 432 8.23 -15.34 -1.89
N VAL A 433 7.61 -14.22 -2.30
CA VAL A 433 6.26 -13.86 -1.87
C VAL A 433 5.24 -14.94 -2.29
N LEU A 434 5.32 -15.44 -3.53
CA LEU A 434 4.46 -16.53 -3.99
C LEU A 434 4.72 -17.83 -3.20
N ALA A 435 5.98 -18.16 -2.92
CA ALA A 435 6.33 -19.33 -2.11
C ALA A 435 5.74 -19.22 -0.70
N LEU A 436 5.85 -18.05 -0.04
CA LEU A 436 5.24 -17.81 1.28
C LEU A 436 3.71 -17.96 1.27
N TYR A 437 3.06 -17.70 0.13
CA TYR A 437 1.62 -17.89 -0.01
C TYR A 437 1.23 -19.37 -0.23
N PHE A 438 1.96 -20.10 -1.07
CA PHE A 438 1.61 -21.48 -1.46
C PHE A 438 2.17 -22.56 -0.51
N VAL A 439 3.36 -22.39 0.07
CA VAL A 439 4.00 -23.41 0.92
C VAL A 439 3.14 -23.81 2.13
N PRO A 440 2.54 -22.87 2.90
CA PRO A 440 1.65 -23.24 4.00
C PRO A 440 0.40 -24.01 3.55
N LYS A 441 -0.07 -23.79 2.32
CA LYS A 441 -1.21 -24.51 1.72
C LYS A 441 -0.84 -25.89 1.19
N TRP A 442 0.43 -26.12 0.90
CA TRP A 442 0.93 -27.38 0.38
C TRP A 442 1.31 -28.36 1.50
N TRP A 443 1.83 -27.84 2.62
CA TRP A 443 2.13 -28.63 3.82
C TRP A 443 0.92 -28.90 4.70
N ARG A 444 -0.07 -28.01 4.69
CA ARG A 444 -1.40 -28.34 5.16
C ARG A 444 -2.09 -29.06 4.01
N GLY A 445 -1.90 -30.38 3.90
CA GLY A 445 -2.71 -31.21 3.00
C GLY A 445 -4.20 -30.88 3.18
N PRO A 446 -5.08 -31.21 2.21
CA PRO A 446 -6.52 -31.02 2.38
C PRO A 446 -6.88 -31.61 3.75
N ALA A 447 -7.35 -30.75 4.66
CA ALA A 447 -7.70 -31.20 6.00
C ALA A 447 -8.71 -32.33 5.80
N GLU A 448 -8.36 -33.55 6.20
CA GLU A 448 -9.35 -34.61 6.29
C GLU A 448 -10.46 -34.03 7.18
N PRO A 449 -11.71 -33.95 6.72
CA PRO A 449 -12.78 -33.42 7.53
C PRO A 449 -12.84 -34.30 8.77
N GLY A 450 -12.31 -33.80 9.89
CA GLY A 450 -12.36 -34.51 11.15
C GLY A 450 -13.81 -34.90 11.37
N GLY A 451 -14.06 -36.20 11.50
CA GLY A 451 -15.42 -36.74 11.46
C GLY A 451 -16.35 -35.91 12.33
N GLU A 452 -17.48 -35.49 11.77
CA GLU A 452 -18.57 -34.96 12.59
C GLU A 452 -18.93 -36.03 13.60
N THR A 453 -18.54 -35.83 14.87
CA THR A 453 -19.20 -36.56 15.96
C THR A 453 -20.67 -36.17 15.91
N PRO A 454 -21.58 -37.13 15.62
CA PRO A 454 -22.98 -36.79 15.46
C PRO A 454 -23.50 -36.19 16.77
N PRO A 455 -24.30 -35.11 16.70
CA PRO A 455 -24.87 -34.51 17.89
C PRO A 455 -25.74 -35.54 18.63
N THR A 456 -25.55 -35.66 19.93
CA THR A 456 -26.18 -36.70 20.77
C THR A 456 -27.65 -36.40 21.09
N GLY A 457 -28.14 -35.19 20.74
CA GLY A 457 -29.49 -34.72 21.03
C GLY A 457 -29.79 -34.52 22.52
N LYS A 458 -28.77 -34.62 23.39
CA LYS A 458 -28.88 -34.62 24.85
C LYS A 458 -28.07 -33.48 25.51
N ALA A 459 -27.60 -32.51 24.74
CA ALA A 459 -26.82 -31.41 25.31
C ALA A 459 -27.67 -30.60 26.30
N THR A 460 -27.06 -30.20 27.42
CA THR A 460 -27.70 -29.36 28.45
C THR A 460 -27.07 -27.98 28.52
N ARG A 461 -25.81 -27.82 28.10
CA ARG A 461 -25.08 -26.53 28.12
C ARG A 461 -24.34 -26.33 26.81
N VAL A 462 -24.95 -25.59 25.89
CA VAL A 462 -24.42 -25.40 24.54
C VAL A 462 -23.71 -24.06 24.42
N LEU A 463 -22.41 -24.09 24.14
CA LEU A 463 -21.64 -22.88 23.82
C LEU A 463 -21.57 -22.68 22.31
N VAL A 464 -22.07 -21.53 21.84
CA VAL A 464 -22.04 -21.12 20.44
C VAL A 464 -20.96 -20.05 20.24
N LEU A 465 -19.89 -20.37 19.50
CA LEU A 465 -18.91 -19.39 19.04
C LEU A 465 -19.30 -18.94 17.62
N ALA A 466 -19.72 -17.69 17.44
CA ALA A 466 -20.34 -17.25 16.17
C ALA A 466 -19.59 -16.12 15.44
N ASN A 467 -19.38 -16.30 14.13
CA ASN A 467 -18.95 -15.27 13.17
C ASN A 467 -20.09 -14.84 12.22
N LYS A 468 -19.95 -13.71 11.49
CA LYS A 468 -20.94 -13.29 10.47
C LYS A 468 -20.95 -14.38 9.42
N ASN A 469 -22.14 -14.91 9.19
CA ASN A 469 -22.70 -15.39 7.93
C ASN A 469 -23.60 -16.58 8.15
N VAL A 470 -23.65 -17.20 9.32
CA VAL A 470 -24.63 -18.27 9.54
C VAL A 470 -26.02 -17.64 9.60
N SER A 471 -26.82 -17.92 8.56
CA SER A 471 -28.22 -17.56 8.52
C SER A 471 -28.91 -18.13 9.76
N GLY A 472 -29.89 -17.40 10.32
CA GLY A 472 -30.60 -17.85 11.52
C GLY A 472 -31.12 -19.28 11.39
N SER A 473 -31.52 -19.69 10.18
CA SER A 473 -31.94 -21.05 9.83
C SER A 473 -30.84 -22.11 9.91
N GLU A 474 -29.63 -21.86 9.38
CA GLU A 474 -28.55 -22.85 9.37
C GLU A 474 -28.01 -23.14 10.77
N LEU A 475 -27.84 -22.08 11.58
CA LEU A 475 -27.44 -22.22 12.98
C LEU A 475 -28.51 -23.01 13.73
N PHE A 476 -29.77 -22.67 13.50
CA PHE A 476 -30.90 -23.28 14.16
C PHE A 476 -31.07 -24.77 13.84
N ASP A 477 -30.94 -25.17 12.58
CA ASP A 477 -30.99 -26.59 12.19
C ASP A 477 -29.93 -27.43 12.90
N VAL A 478 -28.80 -26.82 13.23
CA VAL A 478 -27.75 -27.47 14.02
C VAL A 478 -28.11 -27.47 15.51
N LEU A 479 -28.60 -26.36 16.07
CA LEU A 479 -28.98 -26.29 17.47
C LEU A 479 -30.11 -27.28 17.82
N ARG A 480 -31.08 -27.49 16.92
CA ARG A 480 -32.13 -28.53 17.07
C ARG A 480 -31.59 -29.95 17.08
N ARG A 481 -30.54 -30.22 16.30
CA ARG A 481 -29.89 -31.54 16.27
C ARG A 481 -29.08 -31.78 17.56
N VAL A 482 -28.47 -30.73 18.08
CA VAL A 482 -27.70 -30.74 19.34
C VAL A 482 -28.60 -30.90 20.56
N ASP A 483 -29.73 -30.20 20.59
CA ASP A 483 -30.74 -30.25 21.64
C ASP A 483 -32.14 -30.47 21.03
N ALA A 484 -32.54 -31.74 20.98
CA ALA A 484 -33.82 -32.13 20.41
C ALA A 484 -35.02 -31.71 21.28
N LYS A 485 -34.80 -31.36 22.55
CA LYS A 485 -35.86 -31.01 23.51
C LYS A 485 -36.02 -29.52 23.74
N ALA A 486 -35.11 -28.69 23.19
CA ALA A 486 -35.06 -27.24 23.40
C ALA A 486 -35.06 -26.86 24.89
N ARG A 487 -34.27 -27.58 25.69
CA ARG A 487 -34.13 -27.40 27.15
C ARG A 487 -32.71 -27.04 27.59
N ALA A 488 -31.76 -26.95 26.66
CA ALA A 488 -30.40 -26.56 26.97
C ALA A 488 -30.31 -25.06 27.32
N ASP A 489 -29.38 -24.74 28.21
CA ASP A 489 -28.90 -23.37 28.37
C ASP A 489 -27.92 -23.06 27.24
N TYR A 490 -28.16 -21.95 26.52
CA TYR A 490 -27.29 -21.51 25.43
C TYR A 490 -26.46 -20.30 25.85
N PHE A 491 -25.17 -20.35 25.55
CA PHE A 491 -24.28 -19.20 25.70
C PHE A 491 -23.65 -18.85 24.35
N VAL A 492 -23.81 -17.60 23.91
CA VAL A 492 -23.28 -17.11 22.64
C VAL A 492 -22.05 -16.23 22.90
N CYS A 493 -20.92 -16.62 22.33
CA CYS A 493 -19.69 -15.82 22.37
C CYS A 493 -19.39 -15.29 20.97
N VAL A 494 -19.33 -13.96 20.83
CA VAL A 494 -18.96 -13.30 19.56
C VAL A 494 -17.59 -12.65 19.72
N PRO A 495 -16.52 -13.15 19.07
CA PRO A 495 -15.21 -12.51 19.12
C PRO A 495 -15.25 -11.08 18.57
N ALA A 496 -14.77 -10.11 19.35
CA ALA A 496 -14.69 -8.70 18.95
C ALA A 496 -13.42 -8.42 18.13
N SER A 497 -13.33 -9.08 16.97
CA SER A 497 -12.17 -8.99 16.07
C SER A 497 -12.42 -7.97 14.96
N PRO A 498 -11.54 -6.96 14.78
CA PRO A 498 -11.66 -6.01 13.68
C PRO A 498 -11.68 -6.68 12.30
N VAL A 499 -11.00 -7.82 12.19
CA VAL A 499 -10.97 -8.62 10.97
C VAL A 499 -12.28 -9.37 10.77
N ASP A 500 -12.73 -10.12 11.77
CA ASP A 500 -13.94 -10.97 11.64
C ASP A 500 -15.24 -10.15 11.58
N THR A 501 -15.21 -8.91 12.07
CA THR A 501 -16.33 -7.95 11.92
C THR A 501 -16.30 -7.20 10.59
N GLY A 502 -15.24 -7.35 9.79
CA GLY A 502 -15.02 -6.64 8.52
C GLY A 502 -14.69 -5.16 8.69
N GLN A 503 -14.51 -4.68 9.93
CA GLN A 503 -14.26 -3.27 10.20
C GLN A 503 -12.84 -2.83 9.84
N ALA A 504 -11.86 -3.74 9.91
CA ALA A 504 -10.49 -3.45 9.51
C ALA A 504 -10.35 -3.10 8.01
N GLU A 505 -11.29 -3.53 7.17
CA GLU A 505 -11.30 -3.24 5.73
C GLU A 505 -12.11 -1.99 5.41
N ASN A 506 -13.23 -1.80 6.10
CA ASN A 506 -14.22 -0.78 5.78
C ASN A 506 -14.10 0.49 6.63
N THR A 507 -13.34 0.43 7.71
CA THR A 507 -13.21 1.53 8.67
C THR A 507 -11.75 1.91 8.82
N GLY A 508 -11.46 3.19 8.66
CA GLY A 508 -10.12 3.73 8.87
C GLY A 508 -9.57 3.45 10.27
N PRO A 509 -8.23 3.50 10.44
CA PRO A 509 -7.55 3.06 11.66
C PRO A 509 -8.06 3.74 12.94
N VAL A 510 -8.52 4.99 12.85
CA VAL A 510 -8.97 5.79 13.99
C VAL A 510 -10.22 5.20 14.67
N TYR A 511 -11.19 4.71 13.88
CA TYR A 511 -12.51 4.29 14.39
C TYR A 511 -12.71 2.78 14.37
N VAL A 512 -11.70 2.04 13.93
CA VAL A 512 -11.82 0.60 13.69
C VAL A 512 -12.28 -0.16 14.93
N PHE A 513 -11.81 0.19 16.13
CA PHE A 513 -12.16 -0.52 17.37
C PHE A 513 -13.58 -0.22 17.85
N ASP A 514 -14.01 1.03 17.84
CA ASP A 514 -15.38 1.39 18.24
C ASP A 514 -16.39 0.79 17.26
N ALA A 515 -16.09 0.86 15.96
CA ALA A 515 -16.89 0.21 14.93
C ALA A 515 -16.89 -1.33 15.09
N THR A 516 -15.76 -1.93 15.48
CA THR A 516 -15.66 -3.38 15.75
C THR A 516 -16.56 -3.78 16.90
N LEU A 517 -16.52 -3.06 18.02
CA LEU A 517 -17.35 -3.35 19.18
C LEU A 517 -18.84 -3.18 18.85
N GLN A 518 -19.22 -2.11 18.15
CA GLN A 518 -20.60 -1.92 17.71
C GLN A 518 -21.06 -3.02 16.76
N ALA A 519 -20.24 -3.39 15.77
CA ALA A 519 -20.57 -4.45 14.82
C ALA A 519 -20.66 -5.84 15.49
N ALA A 520 -19.77 -6.12 16.45
CA ALA A 520 -19.80 -7.36 17.23
C ALA A 520 -21.03 -7.40 18.15
N GLN A 521 -21.37 -6.29 18.80
CA GLN A 521 -22.56 -6.17 19.66
C GLN A 521 -23.84 -6.35 18.85
N GLN A 522 -23.98 -5.63 17.73
CA GLN A 522 -25.13 -5.80 16.83
C GLN A 522 -25.30 -7.25 16.37
N ARG A 523 -24.19 -7.95 16.10
CA ARG A 523 -24.22 -9.37 15.73
C ARG A 523 -24.71 -10.23 16.89
N LEU A 524 -24.17 -10.03 18.09
CA LEU A 524 -24.59 -10.73 19.29
C LEU A 524 -26.10 -10.52 19.53
N ASP A 525 -26.57 -9.27 19.49
CA ASP A 525 -27.97 -8.91 19.68
C ASP A 525 -28.87 -9.57 18.64
N THR A 526 -28.44 -9.61 17.37
CA THR A 526 -29.17 -10.29 16.29
C THR A 526 -29.32 -11.79 16.56
N ILE A 527 -28.23 -12.47 16.96
CA ILE A 527 -28.25 -13.91 17.25
C ILE A 527 -29.14 -14.19 18.46
N LEU A 528 -28.99 -13.43 19.55
CA LEU A 528 -29.79 -13.61 20.76
C LEU A 528 -31.28 -13.34 20.50
N SER A 529 -31.60 -12.33 19.69
CA SER A 529 -32.99 -12.02 19.31
C SER A 529 -33.61 -13.17 18.52
N ALA A 530 -32.89 -13.69 17.51
CA ALA A 530 -33.33 -14.86 16.75
C ALA A 530 -33.54 -16.08 17.65
N MET A 531 -32.61 -16.37 18.57
CA MET A 531 -32.75 -17.50 19.51
C MET A 531 -33.96 -17.35 20.44
N ARG A 532 -34.25 -16.12 20.92
CA ARG A 532 -35.42 -15.84 21.77
C ARG A 532 -36.74 -15.95 21.02
N GLU A 533 -36.82 -15.48 19.77
CA GLU A 533 -38.01 -15.66 18.91
C GLU A 533 -38.36 -17.13 18.71
N MET A 534 -37.34 -18.01 18.78
CA MET A 534 -37.49 -19.46 18.66
C MET A 534 -37.75 -20.17 20.00
N GLY A 535 -37.90 -19.43 21.10
CA GLY A 535 -38.18 -19.98 22.43
C GLY A 535 -36.97 -20.61 23.14
N LEU A 536 -35.74 -20.31 22.70
CA LEU A 536 -34.52 -20.81 23.34
C LEU A 536 -34.04 -19.83 24.42
N HIS A 537 -33.61 -20.38 25.57
CA HIS A 537 -32.98 -19.59 26.64
C HIS A 537 -31.50 -19.36 26.30
N ALA A 538 -31.18 -18.14 25.84
CA ALA A 538 -29.84 -17.78 25.41
C ALA A 538 -29.33 -16.49 26.07
N GLU A 539 -28.11 -16.57 26.59
CA GLU A 539 -27.31 -15.43 27.02
C GLU A 539 -26.06 -15.32 26.15
N GLY A 540 -25.35 -14.19 26.23
CA GLY A 540 -24.11 -14.08 25.49
C GLY A 540 -23.30 -12.83 25.79
N GLU A 541 -22.04 -12.88 25.37
CA GLU A 541 -21.06 -11.82 25.60
C GLU A 541 -20.14 -11.61 24.40
N LEU A 542 -19.48 -10.47 24.38
CA LEU A 542 -18.38 -10.21 23.46
C LEU A 542 -17.11 -10.88 23.97
N GLY A 543 -16.48 -11.69 23.11
CA GLY A 543 -15.23 -12.39 23.40
C GLY A 543 -13.98 -11.60 22.99
N ASP A 544 -12.82 -12.05 23.47
CA ASP A 544 -11.50 -11.56 23.03
C ASP A 544 -11.41 -11.55 21.49
N TYR A 545 -10.72 -10.54 20.93
CA TYR A 545 -10.52 -10.41 19.49
C TYR A 545 -9.81 -11.62 18.85
N ARG A 546 -9.16 -12.48 19.64
CA ARG A 546 -8.60 -13.77 19.22
C ARG A 546 -9.64 -14.86 19.47
N PRO A 547 -10.21 -15.48 18.41
CA PRO A 547 -11.27 -16.49 18.55
C PRO A 547 -10.92 -17.66 19.50
N LEU A 548 -9.68 -18.15 19.50
CA LEU A 548 -9.25 -19.23 20.42
C LEU A 548 -9.20 -18.77 21.89
N ARG A 549 -8.88 -17.50 22.18
CA ARG A 549 -8.91 -16.97 23.53
C ARG A 549 -10.33 -16.68 23.99
N ALA A 550 -11.17 -16.15 23.10
CA ALA A 550 -12.60 -15.99 23.33
C ALA A 550 -13.23 -17.34 23.69
N LEU A 551 -12.96 -18.36 22.86
CA LEU A 551 -13.39 -19.72 23.11
C LEU A 551 -12.90 -20.26 24.46
N ALA A 552 -11.61 -20.13 24.77
CA ALA A 552 -11.06 -20.60 26.04
C ALA A 552 -11.65 -19.88 27.26
N HIS A 553 -11.95 -18.59 27.14
CA HIS A 553 -12.62 -17.84 28.21
C HIS A 553 -14.07 -18.32 28.39
N ALA A 554 -14.83 -18.41 27.31
CA ALA A 554 -16.21 -18.85 27.33
C ALA A 554 -16.36 -20.30 27.83
N VAL A 555 -15.47 -21.22 27.42
CA VAL A 555 -15.47 -22.61 27.91
C VAL A 555 -15.21 -22.66 29.43
N ARG A 556 -14.27 -21.86 29.94
CA ARG A 556 -13.97 -21.82 31.38
C ARG A 556 -15.14 -21.28 32.22
N ASN A 557 -15.81 -20.24 31.73
CA ASN A 557 -16.90 -19.58 32.46
C ASN A 557 -18.19 -20.39 32.38
N PHE A 558 -18.57 -20.81 31.16
CA PHE A 558 -19.85 -21.45 30.90
C PHE A 558 -19.82 -22.97 31.09
N ARG A 559 -18.64 -23.62 31.05
CA ARG A 559 -18.48 -25.08 31.19
C ARG A 559 -19.48 -25.88 30.32
N PRO A 560 -19.41 -25.72 28.99
CA PRO A 560 -20.33 -26.41 28.07
C PRO A 560 -20.08 -27.92 28.04
N ASP A 561 -21.14 -28.67 27.78
CA ASP A 561 -21.07 -30.10 27.41
C ASP A 561 -21.08 -30.28 25.88
N GLN A 562 -21.39 -29.23 25.11
CA GLN A 562 -21.35 -29.20 23.65
C GLN A 562 -20.81 -27.86 23.14
N LEU A 563 -19.93 -27.91 22.15
CA LEU A 563 -19.48 -26.75 21.40
C LEU A 563 -20.12 -26.69 20.01
N VAL A 564 -20.59 -25.50 19.62
CA VAL A 564 -21.03 -25.18 18.27
C VAL A 564 -20.19 -24.02 17.76
N ILE A 565 -19.43 -24.23 16.68
CA ILE A 565 -18.66 -23.17 16.01
C ILE A 565 -19.39 -22.81 14.73
N ALA A 566 -19.93 -21.59 14.68
CA ALA A 566 -20.68 -21.06 13.56
C ALA A 566 -19.80 -20.12 12.74
N GLU A 567 -19.48 -20.52 11.51
CA GLU A 567 -18.53 -19.86 10.63
C GLU A 567 -19.14 -19.55 9.24
N GLY A 568 -18.79 -18.38 8.67
CA GLY A 568 -19.01 -18.08 7.25
C GLY A 568 -17.93 -18.67 6.34
N ARG A 569 -17.83 -18.17 5.09
CA ARG A 569 -16.58 -18.20 4.29
C ARG A 569 -15.47 -17.38 4.99
N SER A 570 -15.13 -17.73 6.22
CA SER A 570 -14.27 -16.96 7.10
C SER A 570 -12.84 -17.51 7.14
N SER A 571 -11.95 -16.71 7.70
CA SER A 571 -10.54 -17.01 7.95
C SER A 571 -10.30 -18.13 8.96
N TRP A 572 -11.32 -18.60 9.70
CA TRP A 572 -11.14 -19.58 10.77
C TRP A 572 -10.88 -20.99 10.24
N LEU A 573 -11.43 -21.36 9.08
CA LEU A 573 -11.03 -22.52 8.26
C LEU A 573 -9.55 -22.47 7.88
N ARG A 574 -9.03 -21.29 7.48
CA ARG A 574 -7.59 -21.10 7.20
C ARG A 574 -6.72 -21.24 8.45
N LEU A 575 -7.27 -21.02 9.64
CA LEU A 575 -6.53 -21.02 10.91
C LEU A 575 -6.66 -22.35 11.69
N GLY A 576 -7.46 -23.31 11.19
CA GLY A 576 -7.68 -24.61 11.84
C GLY A 576 -8.35 -24.47 13.20
N LEU A 577 -9.26 -23.50 13.36
CA LEU A 577 -9.87 -23.20 14.66
C LEU A 577 -10.73 -24.37 15.17
N VAL A 578 -11.52 -24.98 14.29
CA VAL A 578 -12.36 -26.13 14.61
C VAL A 578 -11.52 -27.33 15.02
N ASP A 579 -10.44 -27.62 14.29
CA ASP A 579 -9.54 -28.73 14.59
C ASP A 579 -8.84 -28.53 15.94
N LYS A 580 -8.38 -27.30 16.21
CA LYS A 580 -7.81 -26.96 17.53
C LYS A 580 -8.85 -27.08 18.63
N ALA A 581 -10.09 -26.66 18.41
CA ALA A 581 -11.14 -26.84 19.40
C ALA A 581 -11.37 -28.32 19.71
N ARG A 582 -11.45 -29.16 18.67
CA ARG A 582 -11.60 -30.62 18.78
C ARG A 582 -10.43 -31.30 19.48
N SER A 583 -9.20 -30.86 19.23
CA SER A 583 -8.01 -31.43 19.89
C SER A 583 -7.82 -30.95 21.33
N THR A 584 -8.36 -29.77 21.67
CA THR A 584 -8.12 -29.13 22.97
C THR A 584 -9.17 -29.50 24.01
N TYR A 585 -10.43 -29.62 23.60
CA TYR A 585 -11.54 -29.85 24.52
C TYR A 585 -12.12 -31.25 24.34
N PRO A 586 -12.27 -32.03 25.43
CA PRO A 586 -12.84 -33.38 25.39
C PRO A 586 -14.38 -33.36 25.31
N ILE A 587 -14.96 -32.38 24.63
CA ILE A 587 -16.42 -32.24 24.43
C ILE A 587 -16.73 -32.24 22.93
N PRO A 588 -17.91 -32.72 22.51
CA PRO A 588 -18.28 -32.73 21.10
C PRO A 588 -18.28 -31.33 20.50
N VAL A 589 -17.70 -31.20 19.31
CA VAL A 589 -17.62 -29.94 18.55
C VAL A 589 -18.35 -30.09 17.22
N THR A 590 -19.44 -29.34 17.06
CA THR A 590 -20.18 -29.24 15.81
C THR A 590 -19.78 -27.96 15.07
N HIS A 591 -19.49 -28.08 13.78
CA HIS A 591 -19.10 -26.95 12.93
C HIS A 591 -20.25 -26.63 11.97
N VAL A 592 -20.61 -25.36 11.88
CA VAL A 592 -21.64 -24.87 10.96
C VAL A 592 -20.95 -23.95 9.97
N VAL A 593 -20.96 -24.33 8.70
CA VAL A 593 -20.48 -23.48 7.60
C VAL A 593 -21.68 -22.94 6.86
N SER A 594 -21.85 -21.62 6.81
CA SER A 594 -22.89 -21.03 5.99
C SER A 594 -22.65 -21.26 4.51
N ARG A 595 -23.65 -21.81 3.81
CA ARG A 595 -23.72 -21.83 2.35
C ARG A 595 -24.57 -20.64 1.92
N GLU A 596 -23.97 -19.66 1.24
CA GLU A 596 -24.78 -18.71 0.48
C GLU A 596 -25.67 -19.48 -0.50
N PRO A 597 -26.93 -19.05 -0.71
CA PRO A 597 -27.79 -19.71 -1.67
C PRO A 597 -27.13 -19.70 -3.05
N ALA A 598 -26.93 -20.88 -3.62
CA ALA A 598 -26.55 -21.07 -5.01
C ALA A 598 -27.72 -20.62 -5.90
N GLY A 599 -27.87 -19.31 -6.10
CA GLY A 599 -29.06 -18.81 -6.78
C GLY A 599 -29.36 -17.33 -6.61
N VAL A 600 -28.37 -16.46 -6.82
CA VAL A 600 -28.67 -15.16 -7.45
C VAL A 600 -27.76 -15.06 -8.66
N ALA A 601 -28.25 -15.61 -9.77
CA ALA A 601 -27.87 -15.09 -11.08
C ALA A 601 -28.10 -13.58 -11.01
N ARG A 602 -26.98 -12.83 -10.97
CA ARG A 602 -26.96 -11.37 -10.81
C ARG A 602 -27.79 -10.76 -11.94
N ARG A 603 -29.02 -10.36 -11.63
CA ARG A 603 -29.81 -9.40 -12.41
C ARG A 603 -29.46 -8.00 -11.98
#